data_AF-A0A1Q7CTH2-F1
#
_entry.id   AF-A0A1Q7CTH2-F1
#
_cell.length_a   1.000
_cell.length_b   1.000
_cell.length_c   1.000
_cell.angle_alpha   90.00
_cell.angle_beta   90.00
_cell.angle_gamma   90.00
#
_symmetry.space_group_name_H-M   'P 1'
#
loop_
_entity.id
_entity.type
_entity.pdbx_description
1 polymer ?
#
loop_
_entity_poly.entity_id
_entity_poly.type
_entity_poly.pdbx_seq_one_letter_code
_entity_poly.pdbx_strand_id
1 'polypeptide(L)'
;MAYDIARSQMVLFGSSYSESEGPTGFAVPASMTAETWIWQSGKWTKLGPATSPPPRTWAGMAYDEVRHQVVLFGAGDRGSVQSPFTDTWTWDGKTWSQRTPSMSPPASAGPSLVYDAKLGRVVALVPTGDVTQTWTWDGNTWAQLHPTTELQGRGFAAAAAYDPAHGSVVVFGADRGDKGIDDTWTFDGTTWARHIAVLGGPTGRGATTLAYDPSAGKVMMFGGWSFSGTATAFRDTWTWDGANWTQASPSESPWERSFAIAATDINARQVVLYGGMTVQKGSSMRYSDVWTWAHGSWSLVQPTAIPAPPEELDAIVSAGALGTGLRPICAGGSTPCMSVRGVPQIGYYAAYAVFDLKPADGANAVCISYVSYIENPNALNVIAKGPWHPVGVTCSPSVEHLVQLGGQAQVKVSGCANVRTFPALGDVVSCLSNGTRVTIDEGPVALNGDLQRIWWHLQKRGWMANELLLGI
;
A
#
# COMPACT_ATOMS: atom_id res chain seq x y z
N MET A 1 3.92 -5.14 7.88
CA MET A 1 2.62 -5.21 8.58
C MET A 1 2.49 -6.58 9.21
N ALA A 2 1.93 -6.66 10.41
CA ALA A 2 1.66 -7.93 11.10
C ALA A 2 0.31 -7.85 11.83
N TYR A 3 -0.39 -8.97 11.99
CA TYR A 3 -1.64 -9.04 12.75
C TYR A 3 -1.36 -9.41 14.21
N ASP A 4 -1.66 -8.51 15.14
CA ASP A 4 -1.60 -8.76 16.59
C ASP A 4 -2.91 -9.42 17.04
N ILE A 5 -2.90 -10.76 17.11
CA ILE A 5 -4.08 -11.55 17.46
C ILE A 5 -4.59 -11.25 18.87
N ALA A 6 -3.71 -11.00 19.84
CA ALA A 6 -4.10 -10.73 21.23
C ALA A 6 -4.90 -9.43 21.36
N ARG A 7 -4.74 -8.50 20.41
CA ARG A 7 -5.43 -7.20 20.39
C ARG A 7 -6.37 -7.03 19.21
N SER A 8 -6.50 -8.03 18.33
CA SER A 8 -7.34 -8.00 17.13
C SER A 8 -7.11 -6.73 16.30
N GLN A 9 -5.85 -6.47 15.94
CA GLN A 9 -5.44 -5.29 15.19
C GLN A 9 -4.28 -5.60 14.24
N MET A 10 -4.21 -4.92 13.11
CA MET A 10 -2.99 -4.91 12.30
C MET A 10 -2.08 -3.80 12.73
N VAL A 11 -0.78 -4.10 12.82
CA VAL A 11 0.27 -3.13 13.10
C VAL A 11 1.05 -2.90 11.80
N LEU A 12 1.04 -1.64 11.36
CA LEU A 12 1.89 -1.14 10.28
C LEU A 12 2.96 -0.24 10.90
N PHE A 13 4.21 -0.45 10.50
CA PHE A 13 5.31 0.40 10.90
C PHE A 13 6.07 0.86 9.67
N GLY A 14 6.36 2.17 9.65
CA GLY A 14 7.03 2.81 8.56
C GLY A 14 6.22 2.79 7.26
N SER A 15 6.72 3.55 6.31
CA SER A 15 6.20 3.71 4.97
C SER A 15 7.17 4.63 4.22
N SER A 16 7.03 4.72 2.91
CA SER A 16 7.54 5.88 2.18
C SER A 16 6.35 6.78 1.89
N TYR A 17 6.22 7.89 2.60
CA TYR A 17 5.31 8.98 2.22
C TYR A 17 6.08 10.07 1.48
N SER A 18 5.34 10.92 0.80
CA SER A 18 5.81 12.22 0.33
C SER A 18 5.73 13.23 1.48
N GLU A 19 6.55 13.14 2.53
CA GLU A 19 6.60 14.28 3.45
C GLU A 19 7.10 15.51 2.68
N SER A 20 6.22 16.50 2.56
CA SER A 20 6.54 17.81 2.03
C SER A 20 7.36 18.57 3.05
N GLU A 21 8.35 19.29 2.57
CA GLU A 21 8.82 20.50 3.22
C GLU A 21 7.67 21.49 3.42
N GLY A 22 7.60 22.06 4.61
CA GLY A 22 6.89 23.31 4.82
C GLY A 22 7.48 24.46 3.98
N PRO A 23 6.87 25.66 4.03
CA PRO A 23 7.19 26.81 3.18
C PRO A 23 8.61 27.41 3.29
N THR A 24 9.56 26.73 3.96
CA THR A 24 10.89 27.26 4.29
C THR A 24 12.05 26.72 3.43
N GLY A 25 11.78 25.87 2.43
CA GLY A 25 12.74 25.56 1.36
C GLY A 25 14.00 24.80 1.79
N PHE A 26 13.83 23.71 2.54
CA PHE A 26 14.92 22.80 2.91
C PHE A 26 14.68 21.39 2.41
N ALA A 27 15.29 21.02 1.27
CA ALA A 27 15.32 19.66 0.69
C ALA A 27 15.25 18.54 1.74
N VAL A 28 14.05 18.01 2.09
CA VAL A 28 13.95 16.79 2.88
C VAL A 28 13.68 15.63 1.94
N PRO A 29 14.58 14.64 1.94
CA PRO A 29 14.38 13.50 1.10
C PRO A 29 13.07 12.75 1.45
N ALA A 30 12.14 12.42 0.52
CA ALA A 30 10.97 11.52 0.67
C ALA A 30 11.15 10.63 1.89
N SER A 31 10.62 11.10 3.02
CA SER A 31 11.11 10.58 4.27
C SER A 31 10.45 9.22 4.46
N MET A 32 11.31 8.27 4.77
CA MET A 32 10.82 7.10 5.47
C MET A 32 10.21 7.61 6.75
N THR A 33 9.09 7.03 7.14
CA THR A 33 8.46 7.41 8.40
C THR A 33 8.86 6.43 9.50
N ALA A 34 8.92 6.93 10.73
CA ALA A 34 8.96 6.11 11.94
C ALA A 34 7.55 5.97 12.56
N GLU A 35 6.52 6.07 11.71
CA GLU A 35 5.13 6.06 12.15
C GLU A 35 4.67 4.64 12.48
N THR A 36 3.90 4.54 13.55
CA THR A 36 3.18 3.32 13.91
C THR A 36 1.69 3.57 13.67
N TRP A 37 1.08 2.71 12.88
CA TRP A 37 -0.35 2.75 12.59
C TRP A 37 -0.99 1.44 13.02
N ILE A 38 -2.18 1.53 13.61
CA ILE A 38 -3.02 0.37 13.86
C ILE A 38 -4.24 0.40 12.96
N TRP A 39 -4.59 -0.74 12.37
CA TRP A 39 -5.87 -0.94 11.71
C TRP A 39 -6.75 -1.83 12.56
N GLN A 40 -7.90 -1.30 12.96
CA GLN A 40 -8.88 -2.02 13.76
C GLN A 40 -10.29 -1.55 13.37
N SER A 41 -11.22 -2.50 13.24
CA SER A 41 -12.62 -2.21 12.89
C SER A 41 -12.78 -1.32 11.65
N GLY A 42 -12.00 -1.59 10.59
CA GLY A 42 -12.08 -0.86 9.32
C GLY A 42 -11.42 0.52 9.32
N LYS A 43 -10.66 0.90 10.36
CA LYS A 43 -10.07 2.24 10.47
C LYS A 43 -8.59 2.19 10.85
N TRP A 44 -7.80 3.04 10.18
CA TRP A 44 -6.41 3.32 10.56
C TRP A 44 -6.34 4.39 11.64
N THR A 45 -5.49 4.18 12.65
CA THR A 45 -5.21 5.15 13.72
C THR A 45 -3.70 5.30 13.89
N LYS A 46 -3.20 6.55 13.85
CA LYS A 46 -1.79 6.87 14.12
C LYS A 46 -1.54 6.74 15.62
N LEU A 47 -0.46 6.06 15.98
CA LEU A 47 0.02 6.02 17.36
C LEU A 47 1.28 6.87 17.50
N GLY A 48 1.45 7.45 18.69
CA GLY A 48 2.67 8.14 19.12
C GLY A 48 3.32 7.38 20.28
N PRO A 49 3.99 6.25 20.03
CA PRO A 49 4.63 5.49 21.09
C PRO A 49 5.80 6.27 21.69
N ALA A 50 6.07 6.07 22.98
CA ALA A 50 7.13 6.79 23.70
C ALA A 50 8.54 6.47 23.15
N THR A 51 8.68 5.28 22.57
CA THR A 51 9.88 4.80 21.91
C THR A 51 9.48 4.23 20.55
N SER A 52 10.30 4.50 19.53
CA SER A 52 10.03 4.09 18.14
C SER A 52 11.33 3.69 17.45
N PRO A 53 11.32 2.68 16.55
CA PRO A 53 12.44 2.41 15.66
C PRO A 53 12.76 3.64 14.79
N PRO A 54 14.02 3.79 14.35
CA PRO A 54 14.35 4.75 13.30
C PRO A 54 13.50 4.54 12.03
N PRO A 55 13.24 5.63 11.26
CA PRO A 55 12.48 5.53 10.03
C PRO A 55 13.07 4.52 9.05
N ARG A 56 12.23 3.67 8.45
CA ARG A 56 12.67 2.59 7.56
C ARG A 56 11.55 2.11 6.63
N THR A 57 11.95 1.47 5.54
CA THR A 57 11.04 0.71 4.65
C THR A 57 11.62 -0.67 4.40
N TRP A 58 10.81 -1.58 3.86
CA TRP A 58 11.20 -2.96 3.54
C TRP A 58 11.63 -3.82 4.75
N ALA A 59 11.31 -3.38 5.96
CA ALA A 59 11.57 -4.16 7.17
C ALA A 59 10.65 -5.38 7.20
N GLY A 60 11.19 -6.50 7.68
CA GLY A 60 10.36 -7.67 7.95
C GLY A 60 9.61 -7.48 9.27
N MET A 61 8.33 -7.88 9.30
CA MET A 61 7.52 -7.86 10.51
C MET A 61 6.72 -9.15 10.64
N ALA A 62 6.67 -9.72 11.84
CA ALA A 62 5.79 -10.84 12.18
C ALA A 62 5.30 -10.72 13.62
N TYR A 63 4.14 -11.30 13.92
CA TYR A 63 3.63 -11.38 15.28
C TYR A 63 4.05 -12.70 15.93
N ASP A 64 4.77 -12.63 17.04
CA ASP A 64 5.12 -13.79 17.87
C ASP A 64 3.93 -14.12 18.78
N GLU A 65 3.19 -15.18 18.43
CA GLU A 65 1.96 -15.58 19.15
C GLU A 65 2.21 -16.04 20.58
N VAL A 66 3.37 -16.67 20.84
CA VAL A 66 3.73 -17.17 22.18
C VAL A 66 4.07 -16.02 23.12
N ARG A 67 4.61 -14.92 22.59
CA ARG A 67 5.09 -13.78 23.40
C ARG A 67 4.19 -12.56 23.31
N HIS A 68 3.16 -12.60 22.48
CA HIS A 68 2.19 -11.52 22.25
C HIS A 68 2.84 -10.20 21.82
N GLN A 69 3.84 -10.29 20.93
CA GLN A 69 4.63 -9.15 20.48
C GLN A 69 4.79 -9.15 18.96
N VAL A 70 4.78 -7.97 18.34
CA VAL A 70 5.25 -7.84 16.94
C VAL A 70 6.76 -7.69 16.95
N VAL A 71 7.46 -8.52 16.18
CA VAL A 71 8.89 -8.43 15.93
C VAL A 71 9.10 -7.67 14.62
N LEU A 72 9.97 -6.67 14.66
CA LEU A 72 10.47 -5.95 13.49
C LEU A 72 11.98 -6.18 13.38
N PHE A 73 12.44 -6.53 12.18
CA PHE A 73 13.86 -6.74 11.92
C PHE A 73 14.31 -6.05 10.64
N GLY A 74 15.39 -5.30 10.80
CA GLY A 74 16.20 -4.76 9.71
C GLY A 74 15.52 -3.75 8.79
N ALA A 75 16.09 -3.68 7.59
CA ALA A 75 15.87 -2.74 6.48
C ALA A 75 16.03 -1.23 6.82
N GLY A 76 16.32 -0.40 5.80
CA GLY A 76 16.75 1.00 5.94
C GLY A 76 16.46 1.84 4.68
N ASP A 77 17.26 2.89 4.43
CA ASP A 77 17.03 3.88 3.35
C ASP A 77 17.10 3.26 1.93
N ARG A 78 16.19 3.70 1.04
CA ARG A 78 16.11 3.37 -0.39
C ARG A 78 17.40 3.75 -1.11
N GLY A 79 18.10 4.78 -0.62
CA GLY A 79 19.40 5.21 -1.12
C GLY A 79 20.61 4.42 -0.60
N SER A 80 20.43 3.58 0.42
CA SER A 80 21.52 2.86 1.10
C SER A 80 21.22 1.36 1.27
N VAL A 81 20.87 0.69 0.16
CA VAL A 81 21.01 -0.79 0.07
C VAL A 81 22.42 -1.25 0.53
N GLN A 82 23.40 -0.34 0.59
CA GLN A 82 24.73 -0.50 1.14
C GLN A 82 24.85 -0.54 2.68
N SER A 83 23.82 -0.19 3.47
CA SER A 83 23.85 -0.30 4.95
C SER A 83 22.46 -0.56 5.54
N PRO A 84 21.85 -1.75 5.31
CA PRO A 84 20.59 -2.12 5.95
C PRO A 84 20.75 -2.14 7.47
N PHE A 85 19.70 -1.75 8.20
CA PHE A 85 19.71 -1.96 9.65
C PHE A 85 19.75 -3.46 9.99
N THR A 86 20.39 -3.78 11.11
CA THR A 86 20.49 -5.13 11.70
C THR A 86 19.82 -5.20 13.07
N ASP A 87 19.14 -4.12 13.47
CA ASP A 87 18.50 -4.01 14.75
C ASP A 87 17.20 -4.81 14.80
N THR A 88 16.87 -5.26 16.00
CA THR A 88 15.62 -5.96 16.31
C THR A 88 14.79 -5.10 17.24
N TRP A 89 13.53 -4.92 16.91
CA TRP A 89 12.57 -4.19 17.73
C TRP A 89 11.36 -5.08 18.03
N THR A 90 10.82 -4.96 19.24
CA THR A 90 9.58 -5.64 19.63
C THR A 90 8.53 -4.63 20.05
N TRP A 91 7.31 -4.79 19.55
CA TRP A 91 6.13 -4.02 19.93
C TRP A 91 5.27 -4.83 20.89
N ASP A 92 4.96 -4.28 22.05
CA ASP A 92 4.17 -4.93 23.09
C ASP A 92 2.66 -4.64 23.01
N GLY A 93 2.20 -3.95 21.95
CA GLY A 93 0.84 -3.42 21.85
C GLY A 93 0.70 -1.94 22.19
N LYS A 94 1.73 -1.32 22.78
CA LYS A 94 1.72 0.08 23.23
C LYS A 94 2.99 0.84 22.87
N THR A 95 4.16 0.24 22.98
CA THR A 95 5.44 0.88 22.67
C THR A 95 6.45 -0.07 22.05
N TRP A 96 7.40 0.47 21.30
CA TRP A 96 8.50 -0.31 20.72
C TRP A 96 9.68 -0.41 21.69
N SER A 97 10.28 -1.58 21.81
CA SER A 97 11.51 -1.77 22.58
C SER A 97 12.61 -2.29 21.67
N GLN A 98 13.76 -1.61 21.63
CA GLN A 98 14.93 -2.12 20.94
C GLN A 98 15.49 -3.31 21.72
N ARG A 99 15.81 -4.39 21.02
CA ARG A 99 16.42 -5.60 21.59
C ARG A 99 17.89 -5.64 21.22
N THR A 100 18.71 -6.14 22.14
CA THR A 100 20.15 -6.37 21.97
C THR A 100 20.44 -7.86 22.09
N PRO A 101 20.04 -8.69 21.12
CA PRO A 101 20.29 -10.11 21.19
C PRO A 101 21.78 -10.43 21.08
N SER A 102 22.21 -11.55 21.66
CA SER A 102 23.60 -12.00 21.60
C SER A 102 24.03 -12.42 20.19
N MET A 103 23.06 -12.73 19.34
CA MET A 103 23.23 -13.11 17.94
C MET A 103 22.16 -12.41 17.12
N SER A 104 22.53 -11.97 15.91
CA SER A 104 21.62 -11.31 14.97
C SER A 104 21.87 -11.84 13.56
N PRO A 105 20.84 -11.89 12.70
CA PRO A 105 21.04 -12.08 11.29
C PRO A 105 21.86 -10.93 10.68
N PRO A 106 22.56 -11.17 9.57
CA PRO A 106 23.26 -10.11 8.86
C PRO A 106 22.30 -9.06 8.29
N ALA A 107 22.85 -7.89 7.94
CA ALA A 107 22.11 -6.83 7.28
C ALA A 107 21.56 -7.32 5.95
N SER A 108 20.26 -7.15 5.71
CA SER A 108 19.63 -7.54 4.45
C SER A 108 18.51 -6.57 4.09
N ALA A 109 18.36 -6.32 2.79
CA ALA A 109 17.27 -5.53 2.25
C ALA A 109 16.08 -6.44 1.97
N GLY A 110 14.93 -6.16 2.60
CA GLY A 110 13.71 -6.94 2.42
C GLY A 110 13.74 -8.35 3.02
N PRO A 111 14.21 -8.55 4.28
CA PRO A 111 14.04 -9.85 4.93
C PRO A 111 12.56 -10.17 5.08
N SER A 112 12.18 -11.43 4.87
CA SER A 112 10.82 -11.89 5.14
C SER A 112 10.75 -12.48 6.54
N LEU A 113 9.80 -12.00 7.35
CA LEU A 113 9.55 -12.52 8.70
C LEU A 113 8.17 -13.20 8.71
N VAL A 114 8.13 -14.41 9.25
CA VAL A 114 6.91 -15.23 9.37
C VAL A 114 6.90 -15.91 10.73
N TYR A 115 5.76 -15.98 11.41
CA TYR A 115 5.64 -16.80 12.62
C TYR A 115 5.34 -18.25 12.26
N ASP A 116 6.21 -19.15 12.71
CA ASP A 116 6.03 -20.59 12.55
C ASP A 116 5.46 -21.16 13.86
N ALA A 117 4.17 -21.49 13.85
CA ALA A 117 3.47 -21.99 15.03
C ALA A 117 3.93 -23.39 15.45
N LYS A 118 4.48 -24.19 14.53
CA LYS A 118 5.05 -25.52 14.83
C LYS A 118 6.35 -25.38 15.61
N LEU A 119 7.16 -24.38 15.28
CA LEU A 119 8.39 -24.05 16.02
C LEU A 119 8.15 -23.18 17.26
N GLY A 120 7.03 -22.46 17.32
CA GLY A 120 6.76 -21.45 18.34
C GLY A 120 7.72 -20.26 18.27
N ARG A 121 8.18 -19.93 17.06
CA ARG A 121 9.25 -18.95 16.79
C ARG A 121 8.95 -18.11 15.55
N VAL A 122 9.49 -16.89 15.52
CA VAL A 122 9.53 -16.10 14.28
C VAL A 122 10.69 -16.60 13.43
N VAL A 123 10.42 -16.99 12.19
CA VAL A 123 11.40 -17.36 11.16
C VAL A 123 11.70 -16.13 10.31
N ALA A 124 12.97 -15.83 10.14
CA ALA A 124 13.46 -14.80 9.22
C ALA A 124 14.20 -15.45 8.04
N LEU A 125 13.80 -15.06 6.84
CA LEU A 125 14.48 -15.39 5.59
C LEU A 125 15.34 -14.19 5.20
N VAL A 126 16.66 -14.39 5.19
CA VAL A 126 17.64 -13.32 5.03
C VAL A 126 18.47 -13.58 3.77
N PRO A 127 18.19 -12.90 2.66
CA PRO A 127 19.00 -13.01 1.44
C PRO A 127 20.46 -12.61 1.70
N THR A 128 21.40 -13.49 1.38
CA THR A 128 22.86 -13.27 1.50
C THR A 128 23.60 -13.86 0.29
N GLY A 129 23.76 -13.08 -0.77
CA GLY A 129 24.42 -13.55 -2.00
C GLY A 129 23.68 -14.73 -2.64
N ASP A 130 24.36 -15.88 -2.75
CA ASP A 130 23.86 -17.07 -3.46
C ASP A 130 22.95 -17.98 -2.62
N VAL A 131 22.74 -17.65 -1.33
CA VAL A 131 21.84 -18.39 -0.43
C VAL A 131 20.92 -17.44 0.33
N THR A 132 19.75 -17.95 0.73
CA THR A 132 18.87 -17.26 1.67
C THR A 132 18.96 -17.97 3.01
N GLN A 133 19.60 -17.32 3.98
CA GLN A 133 19.77 -17.87 5.32
C GLN A 133 18.42 -17.95 6.04
N THR A 134 18.23 -19.02 6.81
CA THR A 134 17.06 -19.20 7.67
C THR A 134 17.48 -18.94 9.11
N TRP A 135 16.86 -17.95 9.76
CA TRP A 135 17.09 -17.60 11.15
C TRP A 135 15.81 -17.77 11.96
N THR A 136 15.92 -18.07 13.26
CA THR A 136 14.78 -18.14 14.17
C THR A 136 14.97 -17.23 15.38
N TRP A 137 13.88 -16.59 15.81
CA TRP A 137 13.82 -15.76 17.01
C TRP A 137 13.02 -16.48 18.10
N ASP A 138 13.59 -16.53 19.30
CA ASP A 138 13.00 -17.20 20.46
C ASP A 138 12.50 -16.21 21.54
N GLY A 139 12.33 -14.93 21.22
CA GLY A 139 11.98 -13.87 22.17
C GLY A 139 13.16 -13.15 22.81
N ASN A 140 14.35 -13.76 22.79
CA ASN A 140 15.55 -13.22 23.40
C ASN A 140 16.70 -13.08 22.41
N THR A 141 16.95 -14.10 21.58
CA THR A 141 18.08 -14.11 20.64
C THR A 141 17.71 -14.74 19.29
N TRP A 142 18.49 -14.41 18.26
CA TRP A 142 18.38 -15.07 16.97
C TRP A 142 19.31 -16.27 16.89
N ALA A 143 18.88 -17.34 16.21
CA ALA A 143 19.70 -18.49 15.90
C ALA A 143 19.61 -18.81 14.42
N GLN A 144 20.76 -18.88 13.74
CA GLN A 144 20.82 -19.37 12.37
C GLN A 144 20.53 -20.87 12.36
N LEU A 145 19.63 -21.29 11.49
CA LEU A 145 19.44 -22.70 11.18
C LEU A 145 20.34 -23.08 10.00
N HIS A 146 20.77 -24.34 9.99
CA HIS A 146 21.48 -24.95 8.87
C HIS A 146 20.68 -26.15 8.33
N PRO A 147 19.57 -25.89 7.62
CA PRO A 147 18.82 -26.93 6.93
C PRO A 147 19.71 -27.82 6.06
N THR A 148 19.41 -29.13 6.02
CA THR A 148 20.10 -30.05 5.10
C THR A 148 19.90 -29.71 3.63
N THR A 149 18.78 -29.05 3.31
CA THR A 149 18.55 -28.38 2.03
C THR A 149 18.26 -26.93 2.31
N GLU A 150 19.12 -26.04 1.80
CA GLU A 150 18.97 -24.60 1.97
C GLU A 150 18.07 -24.00 0.89
N LEU A 151 17.44 -22.88 1.24
CA LEU A 151 16.74 -22.06 0.27
C LEU A 151 17.77 -21.38 -0.64
N GLN A 152 17.77 -21.74 -1.91
CA GLN A 152 18.66 -21.13 -2.89
C GLN A 152 18.52 -19.62 -2.90
N GLY A 153 19.62 -18.90 -3.12
CA GLY A 153 19.68 -17.44 -3.11
C GLY A 153 18.60 -16.86 -4.00
N ARG A 154 17.58 -16.29 -3.36
CA ARG A 154 16.56 -15.49 -4.02
C ARG A 154 16.82 -14.05 -3.61
N GLY A 155 16.80 -13.15 -4.58
CA GLY A 155 17.07 -11.73 -4.33
C GLY A 155 15.95 -11.09 -3.51
N PHE A 156 15.89 -9.76 -3.56
CA PHE A 156 14.89 -9.02 -2.82
C PHE A 156 13.45 -9.39 -3.24
N ALA A 157 12.51 -9.14 -2.33
CA ALA A 157 11.07 -9.25 -2.58
C ALA A 157 10.55 -10.66 -2.92
N ALA A 158 11.14 -11.69 -2.33
CA ALA A 158 10.44 -12.96 -2.11
C ALA A 158 9.25 -12.74 -1.18
N ALA A 159 8.15 -13.45 -1.41
CA ALA A 159 7.01 -13.45 -0.50
C ALA A 159 7.00 -14.73 0.32
N ALA A 160 6.63 -14.63 1.59
CA ALA A 160 6.55 -15.78 2.50
C ALA A 160 5.30 -15.70 3.38
N ALA A 161 4.69 -16.86 3.66
CA ALA A 161 3.59 -16.98 4.62
C ALA A 161 3.64 -18.34 5.31
N TYR A 162 3.12 -18.43 6.54
CA TYR A 162 2.94 -19.71 7.22
C TYR A 162 1.63 -20.34 6.78
N ASP A 163 1.69 -21.60 6.40
CA ASP A 163 0.55 -22.46 6.13
C ASP A 163 0.29 -23.35 7.36
N PRO A 164 -0.61 -22.94 8.27
CA PRO A 164 -0.94 -23.73 9.46
C PRO A 164 -1.68 -25.03 9.13
N ALA A 165 -2.31 -25.16 7.95
CA ALA A 165 -3.00 -26.38 7.57
C ALA A 165 -2.00 -27.51 7.25
N HIS A 166 -0.82 -27.16 6.74
CA HIS A 166 0.25 -28.10 6.42
C HIS A 166 1.47 -28.00 7.34
N GLY A 167 1.48 -27.04 8.28
CA GLY A 167 2.56 -26.84 9.25
C GLY A 167 3.88 -26.48 8.59
N SER A 168 3.85 -25.57 7.61
CA SER A 168 5.04 -25.19 6.84
C SER A 168 5.08 -23.72 6.47
N VAL A 169 6.28 -23.13 6.31
CA VAL A 169 6.43 -21.80 5.70
C VAL A 169 6.51 -21.96 4.19
N VAL A 170 5.63 -21.30 3.45
CA VAL A 170 5.60 -21.26 1.99
C VAL A 170 6.33 -20.02 1.50
N VAL A 171 7.21 -20.18 0.52
CA VAL A 171 7.92 -19.10 -0.16
C VAL A 171 7.64 -19.18 -1.66
N PHE A 172 7.37 -18.03 -2.27
CA PHE A 172 7.20 -17.91 -3.71
C PHE A 172 7.94 -16.69 -4.26
N GLY A 173 8.54 -16.89 -5.43
CA GLY A 173 9.11 -15.82 -6.23
C GLY A 173 10.33 -15.14 -5.63
N ALA A 174 10.73 -14.05 -6.30
CA ALA A 174 11.74 -13.04 -5.99
C ALA A 174 12.24 -12.42 -7.30
N ASP A 175 13.02 -11.35 -7.19
CA ASP A 175 13.86 -10.87 -8.28
C ASP A 175 15.26 -11.55 -8.26
N ARG A 176 15.76 -11.97 -9.43
CA ARG A 176 17.15 -12.41 -9.64
C ARG A 176 17.94 -11.52 -10.61
N GLY A 177 17.42 -10.32 -10.90
CA GLY A 177 18.06 -9.29 -11.73
C GLY A 177 17.80 -9.44 -13.23
N ASP A 178 17.80 -10.66 -13.75
CA ASP A 178 17.52 -10.97 -15.17
C ASP A 178 16.14 -11.58 -15.41
N LYS A 179 15.52 -12.16 -14.37
CA LYS A 179 14.17 -12.75 -14.42
C LYS A 179 13.53 -12.85 -13.04
N GLY A 180 12.19 -12.86 -13.02
CA GLY A 180 11.43 -13.29 -11.84
C GLY A 180 11.53 -14.80 -11.64
N ILE A 181 11.61 -15.25 -10.39
CA ILE A 181 11.57 -16.68 -10.05
C ILE A 181 10.11 -17.14 -9.96
N ASP A 182 9.81 -18.35 -10.43
CA ASP A 182 8.49 -19.00 -10.41
C ASP A 182 8.43 -20.23 -9.49
N ASP A 183 9.49 -20.46 -8.71
CA ASP A 183 9.57 -21.61 -7.83
C ASP A 183 8.83 -21.40 -6.51
N THR A 184 8.31 -22.51 -6.00
CA THR A 184 7.69 -22.59 -4.68
C THR A 184 8.57 -23.44 -3.79
N TRP A 185 8.78 -23.01 -2.55
CA TRP A 185 9.51 -23.77 -1.55
C TRP A 185 8.71 -23.83 -0.27
N THR A 186 8.79 -24.96 0.43
CA THR A 186 8.19 -25.12 1.76
C THR A 186 9.25 -25.49 2.78
N PHE A 187 9.18 -24.88 3.96
CA PHE A 187 10.00 -25.23 5.12
C PHE A 187 9.14 -25.95 6.15
N ASP A 188 9.51 -27.18 6.52
CA ASP A 188 8.74 -28.02 7.43
C ASP A 188 9.08 -27.82 8.92
N GLY A 189 9.87 -26.79 9.23
CA GLY A 189 10.47 -26.56 10.55
C GLY A 189 11.90 -27.09 10.68
N THR A 190 12.37 -27.90 9.73
CA THR A 190 13.71 -28.51 9.76
C THR A 190 14.48 -28.34 8.46
N THR A 191 13.84 -28.54 7.30
CA THR A 191 14.48 -28.42 5.99
C THR A 191 13.58 -27.80 4.94
N TRP A 192 14.19 -27.27 3.87
CA TRP A 192 13.46 -26.77 2.71
C TRP A 192 13.22 -27.88 1.69
N ALA A 193 12.03 -27.87 1.08
CA ALA A 193 11.69 -28.70 -0.07
C ALA A 193 11.20 -27.82 -1.22
N ARG A 194 11.73 -28.07 -2.42
CA ARG A 194 11.28 -27.38 -3.64
C ARG A 194 10.05 -28.08 -4.19
N HIS A 195 9.02 -27.29 -4.48
CA HIS A 195 7.84 -27.73 -5.20
C HIS A 195 7.94 -27.24 -6.65
N ILE A 196 7.78 -28.18 -7.58
CA ILE A 196 7.74 -27.89 -9.01
C ILE A 196 6.28 -27.98 -9.44
N ALA A 197 5.75 -26.90 -10.00
CA ALA A 197 4.41 -26.91 -10.56
C ALA A 197 4.36 -27.89 -11.75
N VAL A 198 3.67 -29.02 -11.58
CA VAL A 198 3.59 -30.07 -12.60
C VAL A 198 2.58 -29.71 -13.70
N LEU A 199 1.56 -28.89 -13.38
CA LEU A 199 0.48 -28.50 -14.29
C LEU A 199 0.05 -27.04 -14.05
N GLY A 200 0.76 -26.09 -14.67
CA GLY A 200 0.43 -24.67 -14.55
C GLY A 200 0.70 -24.10 -13.15
N GLY A 201 0.83 -22.79 -13.06
CA GLY A 201 1.17 -22.07 -11.84
C GLY A 201 1.45 -20.60 -12.13
N PRO A 202 1.67 -19.79 -11.09
CA PRO A 202 1.98 -18.39 -11.30
C PRO A 202 3.31 -18.25 -12.04
N THR A 203 3.35 -17.32 -12.99
CA THR A 203 4.59 -17.01 -13.73
C THR A 203 5.61 -16.31 -12.83
N GLY A 204 6.88 -16.38 -13.22
CA GLY A 204 7.98 -15.82 -12.43
C GLY A 204 7.82 -14.33 -12.14
N ARG A 205 7.92 -13.97 -10.86
CA ARG A 205 7.68 -12.60 -10.36
C ARG A 205 8.34 -12.39 -8.99
N GLY A 206 8.58 -11.13 -8.66
CA GLY A 206 8.90 -10.71 -7.30
C GLY A 206 7.91 -9.66 -6.81
N ALA A 207 8.07 -9.19 -5.58
CA ALA A 207 7.21 -8.16 -4.97
C ALA A 207 5.71 -8.51 -5.00
N THR A 208 5.39 -9.80 -5.05
CA THR A 208 4.07 -10.33 -4.77
C THR A 208 3.85 -10.38 -3.26
N THR A 209 2.65 -10.74 -2.83
CA THR A 209 2.33 -10.90 -1.41
C THR A 209 1.76 -12.28 -1.16
N LEU A 210 2.10 -12.89 -0.03
CA LEU A 210 1.53 -14.14 0.44
C LEU A 210 0.87 -13.92 1.81
N ALA A 211 -0.30 -14.52 2.01
CA ALA A 211 -0.95 -14.60 3.31
C ALA A 211 -1.80 -15.87 3.40
N TYR A 212 -2.01 -16.39 4.59
CA TYR A 212 -2.92 -17.52 4.79
C TYR A 212 -4.37 -17.04 4.70
N ASP A 213 -5.17 -17.71 3.88
CA ASP A 213 -6.62 -17.56 3.81
C ASP A 213 -7.29 -18.57 4.76
N PRO A 214 -7.67 -18.14 5.98
CA PRO A 214 -8.31 -19.00 6.96
C PRO A 214 -9.76 -19.34 6.62
N SER A 215 -10.36 -18.69 5.62
CA SER A 215 -11.71 -19.03 5.15
C SER A 215 -11.70 -20.30 4.30
N ALA A 216 -10.60 -20.55 3.57
CA ALA A 216 -10.43 -21.68 2.66
C ALA A 216 -9.37 -22.69 3.09
N GLY A 217 -8.52 -22.37 4.07
CA GLY A 217 -7.42 -23.23 4.51
C GLY A 217 -6.30 -23.33 3.48
N LYS A 218 -5.96 -22.20 2.83
CA LYS A 218 -5.00 -22.12 1.72
C LYS A 218 -4.07 -20.93 1.89
N VAL A 219 -2.92 -20.92 1.23
CA VAL A 219 -2.11 -19.69 1.10
C VAL A 219 -2.56 -18.93 -0.15
N MET A 220 -2.86 -17.65 -0.01
CA MET A 220 -3.24 -16.74 -1.11
C MET A 220 -2.02 -15.94 -1.56
N MET A 221 -1.86 -15.82 -2.88
CA MET A 221 -0.91 -14.92 -3.54
C MET A 221 -1.65 -13.87 -4.36
N PHE A 222 -1.22 -12.61 -4.27
CA PHE A 222 -1.78 -11.53 -5.09
C PHE A 222 -0.72 -10.69 -5.78
N GLY A 223 -0.93 -10.45 -7.08
CA GLY A 223 -0.18 -9.51 -7.88
C GLY A 223 1.31 -9.83 -7.98
N GLY A 224 2.12 -8.78 -7.88
CA GLY A 224 3.57 -8.84 -8.04
C GLY A 224 4.05 -8.15 -9.31
N TRP A 225 5.34 -8.30 -9.59
CA TRP A 225 6.04 -7.59 -10.64
C TRP A 225 6.86 -8.52 -11.51
N SER A 226 6.71 -8.38 -12.83
CA SER A 226 7.61 -9.01 -13.78
C SER A 226 8.85 -8.14 -13.99
N PHE A 227 10.02 -8.70 -13.68
CA PHE A 227 11.31 -8.04 -13.88
C PHE A 227 11.90 -8.28 -15.28
N SER A 228 11.21 -9.02 -16.16
CA SER A 228 11.67 -9.28 -17.54
C SER A 228 11.05 -8.32 -18.56
N GLY A 229 11.86 -7.68 -19.40
CA GLY A 229 11.39 -6.88 -20.54
C GLY A 229 10.66 -5.59 -20.12
N THR A 230 9.41 -5.43 -20.55
CA THR A 230 8.53 -4.34 -20.12
C THR A 230 7.93 -4.67 -18.74
N ALA A 231 8.53 -4.07 -17.71
CA ALA A 231 7.99 -3.83 -16.38
C ALA A 231 6.44 -3.82 -16.32
N THR A 232 5.85 -4.91 -15.84
CA THR A 232 4.39 -5.08 -15.74
C THR A 232 4.03 -5.63 -14.38
N ALA A 233 3.12 -4.93 -13.69
CA ALA A 233 2.50 -5.43 -12.47
C ALA A 233 1.43 -6.47 -12.84
N PHE A 234 1.27 -7.48 -11.99
CA PHE A 234 0.23 -8.49 -12.14
C PHE A 234 -1.00 -8.15 -11.29
N ARG A 235 -2.17 -8.63 -11.75
CA ARG A 235 -3.48 -8.49 -11.10
C ARG A 235 -4.07 -9.83 -10.64
N ASP A 236 -3.42 -10.93 -10.97
CA ASP A 236 -3.93 -12.27 -10.70
C ASP A 236 -3.90 -12.62 -9.20
N THR A 237 -4.85 -13.46 -8.81
CA THR A 237 -4.91 -14.08 -7.48
C THR A 237 -4.68 -15.58 -7.65
N TRP A 238 -3.80 -16.16 -6.85
CA TRP A 238 -3.54 -17.59 -6.83
C TRP A 238 -3.74 -18.15 -5.43
N THR A 239 -4.15 -19.41 -5.33
CA THR A 239 -4.30 -20.11 -4.05
C THR A 239 -3.49 -21.40 -4.05
N TRP A 240 -2.79 -21.66 -2.96
CA TRP A 240 -1.96 -22.82 -2.72
C TRP A 240 -2.63 -23.74 -1.70
N ASP A 241 -2.81 -25.00 -2.05
CA ASP A 241 -3.49 -26.01 -1.22
C ASP A 241 -2.54 -26.97 -0.49
N GLY A 242 -1.24 -26.65 -0.41
CA GLY A 242 -0.22 -27.53 0.14
C GLY A 242 0.57 -28.30 -0.94
N ALA A 243 0.04 -28.39 -2.16
CA ALA A 243 0.69 -29.10 -3.27
C ALA A 243 0.59 -28.39 -4.62
N ASN A 244 -0.50 -27.67 -4.89
CA ASN A 244 -0.78 -27.07 -6.19
C ASN A 244 -1.24 -25.62 -6.07
N TRP A 245 -0.82 -24.82 -7.03
CA TRP A 245 -1.35 -23.48 -7.26
C TRP A 245 -2.59 -23.54 -8.16
N THR A 246 -3.68 -22.91 -7.73
CA THR A 246 -4.90 -22.71 -8.53
C THR A 246 -5.17 -21.23 -8.68
N GLN A 247 -5.31 -20.75 -9.92
CA GLN A 247 -5.66 -19.36 -10.18
C GLN A 247 -7.13 -19.12 -9.78
N ALA A 248 -7.36 -18.15 -8.92
CA ALA A 248 -8.71 -17.71 -8.57
C ALA A 248 -9.22 -16.71 -9.62
N SER A 249 -10.53 -16.71 -9.85
CA SER A 249 -11.21 -15.80 -10.79
C SER A 249 -12.36 -15.07 -10.09
N PRO A 250 -12.05 -14.20 -9.11
CA PRO A 250 -13.07 -13.46 -8.38
C PRO A 250 -13.74 -12.43 -9.32
N SER A 251 -15.02 -12.14 -9.09
CA SER A 251 -15.77 -11.14 -9.88
C SER A 251 -15.28 -9.71 -9.67
N GLU A 252 -14.63 -9.47 -8.53
CA GLU A 252 -13.97 -8.22 -8.17
C GLU A 252 -12.54 -8.52 -7.74
N SER A 253 -11.62 -7.60 -8.00
CA SER A 253 -10.22 -7.76 -7.65
C SER A 253 -9.55 -6.39 -7.59
N PRO A 254 -8.60 -6.18 -6.66
CA PRO A 254 -7.70 -5.04 -6.73
C PRO A 254 -7.05 -4.96 -8.12
N TRP A 255 -6.64 -3.76 -8.51
CA TRP A 255 -5.87 -3.54 -9.74
C TRP A 255 -4.45 -4.09 -9.62
N GLU A 256 -3.79 -4.23 -10.77
CA GLU A 256 -2.41 -4.71 -10.83
C GLU A 256 -1.51 -3.90 -9.91
N ARG A 257 -0.73 -4.59 -9.09
CA ARG A 257 0.17 -3.96 -8.14
C ARG A 257 1.27 -4.89 -7.69
N SER A 258 2.39 -4.29 -7.33
CA SER A 258 3.52 -4.90 -6.67
C SER A 258 3.77 -4.21 -5.34
N PHE A 259 4.54 -4.84 -4.45
CA PHE A 259 4.88 -4.32 -3.11
C PHE A 259 3.67 -4.04 -2.21
N ALA A 260 2.50 -4.58 -2.55
CA ALA A 260 1.36 -4.60 -1.65
C ALA A 260 1.68 -5.52 -0.46
N ILE A 261 1.19 -5.16 0.71
CA ILE A 261 1.39 -5.94 1.94
C ILE A 261 0.09 -6.58 2.35
N ALA A 262 0.16 -7.84 2.76
CA ALA A 262 -1.00 -8.58 3.23
C ALA A 262 -0.73 -9.16 4.62
N ALA A 263 -1.77 -9.24 5.45
CA ALA A 263 -1.74 -9.95 6.72
C ALA A 263 -3.03 -10.74 6.91
N THR A 264 -2.91 -11.86 7.62
CA THR A 264 -4.06 -12.70 7.96
C THR A 264 -4.77 -12.13 9.19
N ASP A 265 -6.04 -11.74 9.06
CA ASP A 265 -6.94 -11.45 10.17
C ASP A 265 -7.66 -12.75 10.52
N ILE A 266 -7.06 -13.53 11.43
CA ILE A 266 -7.57 -14.85 11.78
C ILE A 266 -8.92 -14.78 12.51
N ASN A 267 -9.19 -13.72 13.28
CA ASN A 267 -10.43 -13.56 14.02
C ASN A 267 -11.61 -13.25 13.10
N ALA A 268 -11.40 -12.43 12.07
CA ALA A 268 -12.40 -12.18 11.02
C ALA A 268 -12.37 -13.22 9.90
N ARG A 269 -11.47 -14.21 9.97
CA ARG A 269 -11.22 -15.24 8.95
C ARG A 269 -11.04 -14.68 7.53
N GLN A 270 -10.19 -13.68 7.39
CA GLN A 270 -9.91 -13.03 6.11
C GLN A 270 -8.43 -12.65 5.97
N VAL A 271 -7.99 -12.37 4.75
CA VAL A 271 -6.75 -11.65 4.50
C VAL A 271 -7.08 -10.17 4.29
N VAL A 272 -6.27 -9.27 4.83
CA VAL A 272 -6.32 -7.84 4.49
C VAL A 272 -5.09 -7.49 3.68
N LEU A 273 -5.31 -6.89 2.52
CA LEU A 273 -4.32 -6.34 1.60
C LEU A 273 -4.34 -4.82 1.72
N TYR A 274 -3.16 -4.20 1.81
CA TYR A 274 -3.02 -2.75 1.85
C TYR A 274 -2.01 -2.26 0.81
N GLY A 275 -2.42 -1.22 0.09
CA GLY A 275 -1.58 -0.41 -0.78
C GLY A 275 -0.86 -1.19 -1.87
N GLY A 276 0.41 -0.84 -2.09
CA GLY A 276 1.24 -1.31 -3.20
C GLY A 276 1.46 -0.24 -4.25
N MET A 277 2.06 -0.61 -5.38
CA MET A 277 2.29 0.30 -6.50
C MET A 277 2.21 -0.39 -7.85
N THR A 278 1.96 0.39 -8.89
CA THR A 278 2.11 -0.04 -10.28
C THR A 278 2.93 1.00 -11.03
N VAL A 279 3.57 0.61 -12.13
CA VAL A 279 4.30 1.54 -13.01
C VAL A 279 3.92 1.23 -14.45
N GLN A 280 3.52 2.27 -15.19
CA GLN A 280 3.21 2.17 -16.61
C GLN A 280 3.87 3.31 -17.38
N LYS A 281 4.60 2.96 -18.45
CA LYS A 281 5.28 3.91 -19.36
C LYS A 281 6.12 4.99 -18.63
N GLY A 282 6.79 4.61 -17.53
CA GLY A 282 7.64 5.51 -16.75
C GLY A 282 6.92 6.32 -15.67
N SER A 283 5.59 6.24 -15.58
CA SER A 283 4.82 6.82 -14.47
C SER A 283 4.45 5.74 -13.46
N SER A 284 4.76 5.98 -12.18
CA SER A 284 4.32 5.11 -11.09
C SER A 284 3.01 5.62 -10.49
N MET A 285 2.21 4.73 -9.90
CA MET A 285 1.09 5.05 -9.01
C MET A 285 1.22 4.20 -7.76
N ARG A 286 0.92 4.80 -6.60
CA ARG A 286 0.88 4.09 -5.31
C ARG A 286 -0.56 4.02 -4.84
N TYR A 287 -0.95 2.83 -4.42
CA TYR A 287 -2.25 2.56 -3.85
C TYR A 287 -2.21 2.78 -2.34
N SER A 288 -3.30 3.29 -1.77
CA SER A 288 -3.52 3.39 -0.31
C SER A 288 -4.83 2.72 0.10
N ASP A 289 -5.48 2.03 -0.83
CA ASP A 289 -6.69 1.26 -0.61
C ASP A 289 -6.46 0.04 0.30
N VAL A 290 -7.56 -0.41 0.89
CA VAL A 290 -7.61 -1.62 1.72
C VAL A 290 -8.58 -2.58 1.07
N TRP A 291 -8.15 -3.82 0.84
CA TRP A 291 -8.99 -4.90 0.34
C TRP A 291 -9.01 -6.07 1.31
N THR A 292 -10.14 -6.75 1.41
CA THR A 292 -10.25 -8.02 2.13
C THR A 292 -10.45 -9.17 1.16
N TRP A 293 -9.85 -10.32 1.48
CA TRP A 293 -10.06 -11.58 0.76
C TRP A 293 -10.59 -12.63 1.71
N ALA A 294 -11.77 -13.18 1.37
CA ALA A 294 -12.38 -14.30 2.05
C ALA A 294 -13.33 -15.03 1.09
N HIS A 295 -13.50 -16.34 1.29
CA HIS A 295 -14.41 -17.18 0.51
C HIS A 295 -14.21 -17.06 -1.01
N GLY A 296 -12.95 -16.92 -1.45
CA GLY A 296 -12.62 -16.84 -2.88
C GLY A 296 -12.97 -15.50 -3.54
N SER A 297 -13.26 -14.44 -2.78
CA SER A 297 -13.67 -13.13 -3.30
C SER A 297 -12.92 -11.98 -2.64
N TRP A 298 -12.59 -10.96 -3.43
CA TRP A 298 -12.10 -9.67 -2.94
C TRP A 298 -13.25 -8.72 -2.61
N SER A 299 -13.07 -7.89 -1.60
CA SER A 299 -13.97 -6.79 -1.26
C SER A 299 -13.17 -5.54 -0.92
N LEU A 300 -13.51 -4.41 -1.54
CA LEU A 300 -12.87 -3.12 -1.25
C LEU A 300 -13.43 -2.57 0.06
N VAL A 301 -12.55 -2.24 1.01
CA VAL A 301 -12.94 -1.61 2.27
C VAL A 301 -13.04 -0.11 2.06
N GLN A 302 -14.21 0.45 2.38
CA GLN A 302 -14.50 1.88 2.27
C GLN A 302 -14.58 2.52 3.67
N PRO A 303 -14.06 3.74 3.86
CA PRO A 303 -13.33 4.56 2.87
C PRO A 303 -11.92 4.00 2.57
N THR A 304 -11.44 4.19 1.34
CA THR A 304 -10.13 3.70 0.90
C THR A 304 -8.94 4.57 1.33
N ALA A 305 -9.19 5.76 1.90
CA ALA A 305 -8.15 6.73 2.22
C ALA A 305 -7.81 6.79 3.72
N ILE A 306 -6.55 7.17 3.98
CA ILE A 306 -5.86 7.43 5.25
C ILE A 306 -5.12 6.18 5.77
N PRO A 307 -3.78 6.28 5.89
CA PRO A 307 -3.13 7.39 6.56
C PRO A 307 -2.32 8.38 5.71
N ALA A 308 -2.79 9.63 5.66
CA ALA A 308 -1.96 10.77 5.34
C ALA A 308 -1.54 11.50 6.63
N PRO A 309 -0.29 11.99 6.73
CA PRO A 309 0.15 12.80 7.86
C PRO A 309 -0.65 14.12 8.00
N PRO A 310 -0.82 14.67 9.22
CA PRO A 310 -1.48 15.97 9.44
C PRO A 310 -0.91 17.12 8.61
N GLU A 311 0.39 17.12 8.36
CA GLU A 311 1.07 18.19 7.61
C GLU A 311 0.68 18.22 6.11
N GLU A 312 0.43 17.05 5.50
CA GLU A 312 -0.08 16.98 4.13
C GLU A 312 -1.50 17.56 4.05
N LEU A 313 -2.33 17.30 5.07
CA LEU A 313 -3.68 17.86 5.17
C LEU A 313 -3.64 19.39 5.24
N ASP A 314 -2.78 19.95 6.09
CA ASP A 314 -2.60 21.40 6.23
C ASP A 314 -2.07 22.05 4.94
N ALA A 315 -1.16 21.37 4.23
CA ALA A 315 -0.64 21.83 2.94
C ALA A 315 -1.74 21.86 1.86
N ILE A 316 -2.62 20.86 1.83
CA ILE A 316 -3.76 20.80 0.89
C ILE A 316 -4.79 21.87 1.20
N VAL A 317 -5.09 22.08 2.48
CA VAL A 317 -5.99 23.15 2.93
C VAL A 317 -5.43 24.50 2.49
N SER A 318 -4.12 24.71 2.66
CA SER A 318 -3.44 25.95 2.27
C SER A 318 -3.43 26.17 0.75
N ALA A 319 -3.05 25.17 -0.03
CA ALA A 319 -3.06 25.24 -1.49
C ALA A 319 -4.49 25.38 -2.05
N GLY A 320 -5.42 24.65 -1.43
CA GLY A 320 -6.84 24.71 -1.73
C GLY A 320 -7.45 26.06 -1.41
N ALA A 321 -6.88 26.90 -0.55
CA ALA A 321 -7.36 28.27 -0.28
C ALA A 321 -6.93 29.30 -1.35
N LEU A 322 -5.94 28.97 -2.20
CA LEU A 322 -5.36 29.88 -3.19
C LEU A 322 -5.88 29.68 -4.62
N GLY A 323 -6.84 28.78 -4.83
CA GLY A 323 -7.50 28.62 -6.13
C GLY A 323 -8.20 29.91 -6.59
N THR A 324 -8.32 30.10 -7.90
CA THR A 324 -8.99 31.28 -8.47
C THR A 324 -10.41 31.43 -7.92
N GLY A 325 -10.70 32.56 -7.29
CA GLY A 325 -12.02 32.85 -6.71
C GLY A 325 -12.25 32.33 -5.30
N LEU A 326 -11.23 31.79 -4.63
CA LEU A 326 -11.35 31.26 -3.27
C LEU A 326 -10.98 32.29 -2.20
N ARG A 327 -11.65 32.19 -1.05
CA ARG A 327 -11.45 33.05 0.13
C ARG A 327 -10.59 32.33 1.17
N PRO A 328 -9.90 33.03 2.08
CA PRO A 328 -9.14 32.38 3.15
C PRO A 328 -9.99 31.41 3.98
N ILE A 329 -9.39 30.31 4.43
CA ILE A 329 -9.99 29.34 5.36
C ILE A 329 -9.73 29.86 6.77
N CYS A 330 -10.78 30.12 7.54
CA CYS A 330 -10.64 30.75 8.87
C CYS A 330 -11.14 29.81 9.98
N ALA A 331 -10.31 29.59 10.99
CA ALA A 331 -10.72 28.98 12.25
C ALA A 331 -11.50 30.00 13.10
N GLY A 332 -12.77 30.26 12.76
CA GLY A 332 -13.70 31.00 13.63
C GLY A 332 -13.65 32.54 13.61
N GLY A 333 -13.05 33.17 12.60
CA GLY A 333 -13.02 34.65 12.42
C GLY A 333 -14.07 35.21 11.45
N SER A 334 -14.40 36.50 11.59
CA SER A 334 -15.46 37.20 10.84
C SER A 334 -15.19 37.33 9.34
N THR A 335 -16.28 37.21 8.58
CA THR A 335 -16.43 37.04 7.14
C THR A 335 -15.76 38.07 6.20
N PRO A 336 -15.48 37.67 4.95
CA PRO A 336 -15.90 36.39 4.38
C PRO A 336 -14.77 35.36 4.26
N CYS A 337 -14.95 34.23 4.95
CA CYS A 337 -14.04 33.08 4.92
C CYS A 337 -14.81 31.81 4.51
N MET A 338 -14.07 30.77 4.09
CA MET A 338 -14.60 29.43 3.81
C MET A 338 -14.38 28.51 5.02
N SER A 339 -15.26 27.52 5.20
CA SER A 339 -15.06 26.47 6.21
C SER A 339 -14.88 25.11 5.56
N VAL A 340 -13.79 24.41 5.89
CA VAL A 340 -13.52 23.05 5.40
C VAL A 340 -14.50 22.07 6.02
N ARG A 341 -15.03 21.17 5.20
CA ARG A 341 -15.87 20.06 5.60
C ARG A 341 -15.04 18.79 5.70
N GLY A 342 -15.03 18.19 6.88
CA GLY A 342 -14.33 16.92 7.13
C GLY A 342 -12.82 17.02 6.93
N VAL A 343 -12.19 15.87 6.70
CA VAL A 343 -10.75 15.77 6.46
C VAL A 343 -10.52 15.82 4.94
N PRO A 344 -9.58 16.66 4.45
CA PRO A 344 -9.14 16.61 3.05
C PRO A 344 -8.79 15.19 2.62
N GLN A 345 -9.14 14.85 1.38
CA GLN A 345 -8.93 13.52 0.84
C GLN A 345 -7.71 13.53 -0.07
N ILE A 346 -6.78 12.62 0.17
CA ILE A 346 -5.51 12.53 -0.52
C ILE A 346 -5.51 11.28 -1.38
N GLY A 347 -5.10 11.46 -2.62
CA GLY A 347 -4.70 10.35 -3.47
C GLY A 347 -3.32 10.61 -4.06
N TYR A 348 -3.07 10.09 -5.26
CA TYR A 348 -1.72 10.04 -5.80
C TYR A 348 -1.35 11.27 -6.60
N TYR A 349 -0.37 12.05 -6.14
CA TYR A 349 -0.03 13.39 -6.64
C TYR A 349 -1.25 14.31 -6.79
N ALA A 350 -2.33 14.02 -6.09
CA ALA A 350 -3.59 14.72 -6.19
C ALA A 350 -4.31 14.66 -4.85
N ALA A 351 -5.09 15.69 -4.56
CA ALA A 351 -5.95 15.73 -3.40
C ALA A 351 -7.16 16.60 -3.67
N TYR A 352 -8.15 16.52 -2.78
CA TYR A 352 -9.26 17.46 -2.77
C TYR A 352 -9.71 17.82 -1.36
N ALA A 353 -10.26 19.02 -1.23
CA ALA A 353 -10.93 19.46 -0.01
C ALA A 353 -12.33 19.99 -0.35
N VAL A 354 -13.30 19.62 0.48
CA VAL A 354 -14.67 20.11 0.38
C VAL A 354 -14.85 21.26 1.38
N PHE A 355 -15.53 22.33 0.99
CA PHE A 355 -15.75 23.50 1.86
C PHE A 355 -17.07 24.19 1.57
N ASP A 356 -17.57 24.91 2.57
CA ASP A 356 -18.72 25.79 2.41
C ASP A 356 -18.29 27.16 1.90
N LEU A 357 -18.92 27.60 0.82
CA LEU A 357 -18.78 28.94 0.26
C LEU A 357 -20.04 29.75 0.54
N LYS A 358 -19.87 30.90 1.22
CA LYS A 358 -20.92 31.89 1.47
C LYS A 358 -20.66 33.15 0.64
N PRO A 359 -21.27 33.28 -0.56
CA PRO A 359 -21.21 34.51 -1.32
C PRO A 359 -22.02 35.61 -0.61
N ALA A 360 -21.69 36.88 -0.86
CA ALA A 360 -22.21 38.02 -0.10
C ALA A 360 -23.73 38.26 -0.28
N ASP A 361 -24.34 37.56 -1.23
CA ASP A 361 -25.72 37.63 -1.71
C ASP A 361 -26.61 36.49 -1.18
N GLY A 362 -26.11 35.62 -0.28
CA GLY A 362 -26.93 34.75 0.56
C GLY A 362 -27.22 33.34 0.04
N ALA A 363 -26.72 32.96 -1.14
CA ALA A 363 -26.83 31.57 -1.63
C ALA A 363 -25.65 30.70 -1.13
N ASN A 364 -25.86 29.86 -0.11
CA ASN A 364 -24.82 28.91 0.32
C ASN A 364 -24.52 27.90 -0.80
N ALA A 365 -23.26 27.76 -1.18
CA ALA A 365 -22.79 26.71 -2.07
C ALA A 365 -21.80 25.80 -1.36
N VAL A 366 -21.79 24.52 -1.71
CA VAL A 366 -20.73 23.59 -1.35
C VAL A 366 -19.77 23.50 -2.51
N CYS A 367 -18.47 23.61 -2.25
CA CYS A 367 -17.45 23.57 -3.27
C CYS A 367 -16.40 22.50 -2.96
N ILE A 368 -15.78 21.98 -4.01
CA ILE A 368 -14.64 21.09 -3.96
C ILE A 368 -13.48 21.74 -4.71
N SER A 369 -12.31 21.81 -4.08
CA SER A 369 -11.07 22.25 -4.71
C SER A 369 -10.21 21.02 -4.94
N TYR A 370 -9.77 20.83 -6.18
CA TYR A 370 -8.83 19.78 -6.54
C TYR A 370 -7.44 20.38 -6.69
N VAL A 371 -6.45 19.69 -6.15
CA VAL A 371 -5.04 20.08 -6.21
C VAL A 371 -4.22 18.92 -6.77
N SER A 372 -3.14 19.24 -7.47
CA SER A 372 -2.17 18.27 -7.98
C SER A 372 -0.75 18.64 -7.55
N TYR A 373 0.16 17.69 -7.68
CA TYR A 373 1.50 17.76 -7.13
C TYR A 373 2.57 17.48 -8.21
N ILE A 374 3.72 18.16 -8.17
CA ILE A 374 4.86 17.93 -9.08
C ILE A 374 6.05 17.33 -8.33
N GLU A 375 6.65 16.29 -8.89
CA GLU A 375 7.96 15.78 -8.46
C GLU A 375 9.10 16.36 -9.33
N ASN A 376 10.24 16.73 -8.74
CA ASN A 376 11.36 17.31 -9.49
C ASN A 376 12.05 16.23 -10.35
N PRO A 377 12.13 16.40 -11.68
CA PRO A 377 12.65 15.36 -12.58
C PRO A 377 14.18 15.15 -12.53
N ASN A 378 14.95 16.03 -11.86
CA ASN A 378 16.43 15.96 -11.86
C ASN A 378 17.05 15.31 -10.62
N ALA A 379 16.24 14.78 -9.69
CA ALA A 379 16.76 14.14 -8.50
C ALA A 379 17.06 12.66 -8.79
N LEU A 380 18.35 12.30 -8.89
CA LEU A 380 18.83 10.91 -9.00
C LEU A 380 18.41 10.02 -7.81
N ASN A 381 17.88 10.64 -6.75
CA ASN A 381 17.08 10.05 -5.70
C ASN A 381 15.64 10.60 -5.84
N VAL A 382 14.63 9.75 -5.92
CA VAL A 382 13.15 9.96 -6.11
C VAL A 382 12.47 10.94 -5.13
N ILE A 383 13.06 12.10 -4.90
CA ILE A 383 13.06 12.62 -3.54
C ILE A 383 13.02 14.17 -3.44
N ALA A 384 13.45 14.97 -4.42
CA ALA A 384 13.21 16.43 -4.36
C ALA A 384 11.83 16.78 -4.95
N LYS A 385 11.02 17.56 -4.23
CA LYS A 385 9.56 17.54 -4.30
C LYS A 385 8.98 18.98 -4.22
N GLY A 386 8.07 19.40 -5.12
CA GLY A 386 7.55 20.79 -5.26
C GLY A 386 6.24 21.07 -4.50
N PRO A 387 5.65 22.30 -4.55
CA PRO A 387 4.41 22.63 -3.84
C PRO A 387 3.14 22.04 -4.49
N TRP A 388 2.04 21.93 -3.73
CA TRP A 388 0.71 21.63 -4.27
C TRP A 388 0.19 22.77 -5.15
N HIS A 389 -0.42 22.43 -6.28
CA HIS A 389 -0.98 23.39 -7.25
C HIS A 389 -2.49 23.22 -7.40
N PRO A 390 -3.28 24.30 -7.44
CA PRO A 390 -4.70 24.21 -7.72
C PRO A 390 -4.95 23.75 -9.16
N VAL A 391 -5.77 22.73 -9.33
CA VAL A 391 -6.24 22.24 -10.63
C VAL A 391 -7.56 22.91 -11.01
N GLY A 392 -8.50 22.98 -10.06
CA GLY A 392 -9.80 23.57 -10.32
C GLY A 392 -10.75 23.50 -9.13
N VAL A 393 -11.81 24.30 -9.21
CA VAL A 393 -12.86 24.37 -8.20
C VAL A 393 -14.20 24.11 -8.87
N THR A 394 -15.04 23.29 -8.25
CA THR A 394 -16.43 23.11 -8.67
C THR A 394 -17.36 23.36 -7.49
N CYS A 395 -18.43 24.11 -7.71
CA CYS A 395 -19.41 24.44 -6.68
C CYS A 395 -20.81 23.97 -7.09
N SER A 396 -21.60 23.56 -6.10
CA SER A 396 -22.96 23.09 -6.29
C SER A 396 -23.82 23.38 -5.05
N PRO A 397 -25.17 23.43 -5.16
CA PRO A 397 -26.04 23.58 -3.99
C PRO A 397 -25.94 22.44 -2.97
N SER A 398 -25.48 21.26 -3.39
CA SER A 398 -25.29 20.08 -2.54
C SER A 398 -23.97 19.38 -2.85
N VAL A 399 -23.40 18.71 -1.84
CA VAL A 399 -22.16 17.93 -1.97
C VAL A 399 -22.32 16.69 -2.87
N GLU A 400 -23.53 16.14 -2.96
CA GLU A 400 -23.83 14.95 -3.78
C GLU A 400 -23.57 15.21 -5.27
N HIS A 401 -23.78 16.45 -5.71
CA HIS A 401 -23.52 16.88 -7.08
C HIS A 401 -22.02 17.16 -7.38
N LEU A 402 -21.12 16.85 -6.45
CA LEU A 402 -19.67 17.00 -6.62
C LEU A 402 -19.02 15.62 -6.76
N VAL A 403 -18.02 15.55 -7.64
CA VAL A 403 -17.26 14.32 -7.89
C VAL A 403 -16.32 14.08 -6.70
N GLN A 404 -16.55 13.03 -5.94
CA GLN A 404 -15.80 12.73 -4.72
C GLN A 404 -15.68 11.22 -4.50
N LEU A 405 -14.67 10.82 -3.73
CA LEU A 405 -14.47 9.43 -3.31
C LEU A 405 -15.71 8.89 -2.58
N GLY A 406 -16.15 7.69 -2.95
CA GLY A 406 -17.36 7.05 -2.43
C GLY A 406 -18.67 7.61 -3.02
N GLY A 407 -18.60 8.65 -3.84
CA GLY A 407 -19.77 9.28 -4.47
C GLY A 407 -20.22 8.60 -5.77
N GLN A 408 -21.38 9.02 -6.26
CA GLN A 408 -21.85 8.70 -7.61
C GLN A 408 -21.58 9.88 -8.57
N ALA A 409 -21.33 9.54 -9.82
CA ALA A 409 -21.21 10.52 -10.89
C ALA A 409 -21.92 10.03 -12.16
N GLN A 410 -22.23 10.97 -13.05
CA GLN A 410 -22.64 10.70 -14.42
C GLN A 410 -21.57 11.16 -15.39
N VAL A 411 -21.37 10.36 -16.44
CA VAL A 411 -20.49 10.70 -17.55
C VAL A 411 -21.12 11.84 -18.36
N LYS A 412 -20.38 12.91 -18.60
CA LYS A 412 -20.82 14.10 -19.35
C LYS A 412 -19.93 14.33 -20.57
N VAL A 413 -20.38 13.89 -21.74
CA VAL A 413 -19.63 13.99 -23.01
C VAL A 413 -20.58 14.16 -24.20
N SER A 414 -20.07 14.70 -25.32
CA SER A 414 -20.80 14.74 -26.60
C SER A 414 -20.70 13.45 -27.42
N GLY A 415 -19.81 12.53 -27.03
CA GLY A 415 -19.59 11.24 -27.68
C GLY A 415 -19.54 10.11 -26.66
N CYS A 416 -18.39 9.44 -26.54
CA CYS A 416 -18.15 8.48 -25.48
C CYS A 416 -16.87 8.84 -24.71
N ALA A 417 -16.88 8.58 -23.40
CA ALA A 417 -15.78 8.85 -22.49
C ALA A 417 -14.94 7.58 -22.33
N ASN A 418 -13.66 7.67 -22.70
CA ASN A 418 -12.74 6.56 -22.58
C ASN A 418 -12.47 6.24 -21.11
N VAL A 419 -12.64 4.97 -20.74
CA VAL A 419 -12.15 4.40 -19.49
C VAL A 419 -10.85 3.68 -19.78
N ARG A 420 -9.84 3.91 -18.93
CA ARG A 420 -8.48 3.40 -19.14
C ARG A 420 -8.06 2.44 -18.04
N THR A 421 -7.14 1.53 -18.34
CA THR A 421 -6.49 0.69 -17.31
C THR A 421 -5.64 1.50 -16.34
N PHE A 422 -5.16 2.66 -16.77
CA PHE A 422 -4.31 3.56 -15.99
C PHE A 422 -4.55 5.01 -16.44
N PRO A 423 -4.49 6.00 -15.53
CA PRO A 423 -4.67 7.41 -15.85
C PRO A 423 -3.83 7.85 -17.05
N ALA A 424 -4.46 8.47 -18.05
CA ALA A 424 -3.89 8.98 -19.31
C ALA A 424 -3.10 8.01 -20.23
N LEU A 425 -2.27 7.14 -19.67
CA LEU A 425 -1.27 6.32 -20.37
C LEU A 425 -1.74 4.90 -20.67
N GLY A 426 -2.75 4.43 -19.94
CA GLY A 426 -3.30 3.09 -20.07
C GLY A 426 -4.16 2.92 -21.32
N ASP A 427 -4.30 1.67 -21.74
CA ASP A 427 -5.14 1.31 -22.87
C ASP A 427 -6.61 1.60 -22.56
N VAL A 428 -7.37 1.94 -23.60
CA VAL A 428 -8.81 2.15 -23.47
C VAL A 428 -9.50 0.78 -23.36
N VAL A 429 -10.17 0.54 -22.25
CA VAL A 429 -10.86 -0.74 -21.98
C VAL A 429 -12.36 -0.68 -22.22
N SER A 430 -12.94 0.52 -22.14
CA SER A 430 -14.35 0.75 -22.50
C SER A 430 -14.57 2.21 -22.86
N CYS A 431 -15.69 2.48 -23.54
CA CYS A 431 -16.14 3.84 -23.81
C CYS A 431 -17.57 4.01 -23.27
N LEU A 432 -17.77 4.93 -22.34
CA LEU A 432 -19.07 5.15 -21.69
C LEU A 432 -19.83 6.27 -22.38
N SER A 433 -21.12 6.07 -22.65
CA SER A 433 -21.98 7.09 -23.23
C SER A 433 -22.37 8.17 -22.21
N ASN A 434 -22.77 9.34 -22.72
CA ASN A 434 -23.32 10.43 -21.91
C ASN A 434 -24.49 9.94 -21.03
N GLY A 435 -24.52 10.38 -19.76
CA GLY A 435 -25.53 9.99 -18.77
C GLY A 435 -25.27 8.65 -18.08
N THR A 436 -24.21 7.90 -18.45
CA THR A 436 -23.85 6.66 -17.74
C THR A 436 -23.53 6.96 -16.29
N ARG A 437 -24.25 6.31 -15.36
CA ARG A 437 -23.97 6.39 -13.92
C ARG A 437 -22.79 5.51 -13.54
N VAL A 438 -21.91 6.05 -12.71
CA VAL A 438 -20.69 5.41 -12.23
C VAL A 438 -20.51 5.69 -10.74
N THR A 439 -19.81 4.80 -10.05
CA THR A 439 -19.44 4.93 -8.64
C THR A 439 -17.95 5.14 -8.55
N ILE A 440 -17.51 6.10 -7.74
CA ILE A 440 -16.10 6.41 -7.53
C ILE A 440 -15.63 5.68 -6.29
N ASP A 441 -14.65 4.82 -6.46
CA ASP A 441 -14.11 3.95 -5.41
C ASP A 441 -12.62 4.18 -5.12
N GLU A 442 -11.91 4.91 -6.00
CA GLU A 442 -10.54 5.35 -5.78
C GLU A 442 -10.21 6.67 -6.49
N GLY A 443 -9.13 7.30 -6.07
CA GLY A 443 -8.70 8.63 -6.49
C GLY A 443 -8.80 9.64 -5.33
N PRO A 444 -8.41 10.91 -5.56
CA PRO A 444 -8.00 11.47 -6.85
C PRO A 444 -6.58 11.06 -7.25
N VAL A 445 -6.27 11.02 -8.54
CA VAL A 445 -4.91 10.77 -9.05
C VAL A 445 -4.53 11.84 -10.08
N ALA A 446 -3.33 12.37 -9.99
CA ALA A 446 -2.66 13.08 -11.08
C ALA A 446 -1.41 12.31 -11.49
N LEU A 447 -1.00 12.48 -12.74
CA LEU A 447 0.28 11.94 -13.19
C LEU A 447 1.38 12.96 -12.92
N ASN A 448 2.59 12.46 -12.66
CA ASN A 448 3.75 13.32 -12.52
C ASN A 448 3.92 14.18 -13.79
N GLY A 449 3.95 15.51 -13.62
CA GLY A 449 4.03 16.49 -14.70
C GLY A 449 2.69 16.89 -15.33
N ASP A 450 1.57 16.23 -15.02
CA ASP A 450 0.22 16.64 -15.45
C ASP A 450 -0.49 17.41 -14.33
N LEU A 451 -0.23 18.72 -14.28
CA LEU A 451 -0.78 19.65 -13.30
C LEU A 451 -2.24 20.02 -13.48
N GLN A 452 -2.88 19.53 -14.54
CA GLN A 452 -4.17 20.09 -15.00
C GLN A 452 -5.27 19.05 -14.99
N ARG A 453 -4.97 17.78 -14.68
CA ARG A 453 -5.94 16.69 -14.74
C ARG A 453 -5.94 15.86 -13.48
N ILE A 454 -7.15 15.61 -13.01
CA ILE A 454 -7.45 14.67 -11.94
C ILE A 454 -8.14 13.47 -12.56
N TRP A 455 -7.80 12.29 -12.07
CA TRP A 455 -8.35 11.01 -12.50
C TRP A 455 -9.00 10.30 -11.32
N TRP A 456 -10.10 9.64 -11.62
CA TRP A 456 -10.89 8.86 -10.68
C TRP A 456 -10.97 7.42 -11.17
N HIS A 457 -10.86 6.49 -10.25
CA HIS A 457 -11.21 5.11 -10.54
C HIS A 457 -12.72 4.94 -10.41
N LEU A 458 -13.28 4.27 -11.41
CA LEU A 458 -14.69 3.95 -11.50
C LEU A 458 -14.87 2.48 -11.16
N GLN A 459 -15.71 2.19 -10.17
CA GLN A 459 -15.91 0.85 -9.65
C GLN A 459 -16.18 -0.15 -10.78
N LYS A 460 -15.35 -1.20 -10.84
CA LYS A 460 -15.36 -2.29 -11.85
C LYS A 460 -15.10 -1.86 -13.30
N ARG A 461 -14.66 -0.64 -13.56
CA ARG A 461 -14.52 -0.11 -14.93
C ARG A 461 -13.11 0.34 -15.27
N GLY A 462 -12.43 1.06 -14.37
CA GLY A 462 -11.11 1.66 -14.63
C GLY A 462 -11.09 3.17 -14.42
N TRP A 463 -10.06 3.82 -14.94
CA TRP A 463 -9.79 5.23 -14.69
C TRP A 463 -10.46 6.16 -15.71
N MET A 464 -11.05 7.25 -15.23
CA MET A 464 -11.64 8.32 -16.04
C MET A 464 -11.21 9.69 -15.53
N ALA A 465 -11.02 10.64 -16.46
CA ALA A 465 -10.64 12.01 -16.14
C ALA A 465 -11.82 12.79 -15.53
N ASN A 466 -11.54 13.62 -14.54
CA ASN A 466 -12.51 14.36 -13.74
C ASN A 466 -13.41 15.27 -14.58
N GLU A 467 -12.89 15.89 -15.63
CA GLU A 467 -13.63 16.80 -16.52
C GLU A 467 -14.76 16.10 -17.30
N LEU A 468 -14.76 14.77 -17.35
CA LEU A 468 -15.78 13.96 -18.00
C LEU A 468 -16.88 13.50 -17.04
N LEU A 469 -16.79 13.87 -15.76
CA LEU A 469 -17.69 13.44 -14.69
C LEU A 469 -18.46 14.63 -14.11
N LEU A 470 -19.71 14.37 -13.75
CA LEU A 470 -20.55 15.27 -12.98
C LEU A 470 -21.11 14.49 -11.78
N GLY A 471 -20.87 14.95 -10.54
CA GLY A 471 -21.47 14.32 -9.36
C GLY A 471 -22.99 14.39 -9.42
N ILE A 472 -23.68 13.39 -8.84
CA ILE A 472 -25.15 13.26 -8.89
C ILE A 472 -25.78 12.79 -7.59
#